data_AF-A0A7H8TB05-F1
#
_entry.id   AF-A0A7H8TB05-F1
#
_cell.length_a   1.000
_cell.length_b   1.000
_cell.length_c   1.000
_cell.angle_alpha   90.00
_cell.angle_beta   90.00
_cell.angle_gamma   90.00
#
_symmetry.space_group_name_H-M   'P 1'
#
loop_
_entity.id
_entity.type
_entity.pdbx_description
1 polymer ?
#
loop_
_entity_poly.entity_id
_entity_poly.type
_entity_poly.pdbx_seq_one_letter_code
_entity_poly.pdbx_strand_id
1 'polypeptide(L)'
;MTTREVPTVKVTEITEADVPPLPNVRANKEWIAANGAGPRPEGVDAGHYQHIVLNTRTGELAFHCSDYRRSNKEEGYYPGALYAPSHWQGVPEVMYWVIDSGVDERPYHDVAEGNAFAHEVAPLAQTLLDHLVPVPGTDDLDWSAVAASAGLDIGRACSRHRNSPEGRRPWLIDLGEVVAEFPQLVRSYVAALDDTALDGEAENLVRMGLRPLPEARGGWQPDLAQHFGISDKDAHRFHAGLIGTRAYLYQHRLDQAAGLPLVPAEQWLDQHPEAVTADTTDAELEAFPDTARAAAAAEGTVLLGATRQAAYERRTALRQQVLEELAALGTARADAEKTVKAARAGIYSRLYKAFAWEGRPELTDAELGRLAQMSRQAVNKLREPLDDAAAAEEETARA
;
A
#
# COMPACT_ATOMS: atom_id res chain seq x y z
N MET A 1 -3.92 14.34 21.85
CA MET A 1 -3.46 12.95 21.99
C MET A 1 -4.42 12.21 22.91
N THR A 2 -5.23 11.32 22.35
CA THR A 2 -5.93 10.30 23.14
C THR A 2 -4.86 9.35 23.67
N THR A 3 -4.62 9.37 24.98
CA THR A 3 -3.80 8.35 25.64
C THR A 3 -4.48 7.00 25.44
N ARG A 4 -3.94 6.18 24.54
CA ARG A 4 -4.37 4.80 24.37
C ARG A 4 -4.06 4.06 25.67
N GLU A 5 -5.07 3.40 26.23
CA GLU A 5 -4.86 2.54 27.40
C GLU A 5 -4.05 1.32 26.97
N VAL A 6 -2.96 1.04 27.69
CA VAL A 6 -2.13 -0.14 27.45
C VAL A 6 -2.94 -1.37 27.88
N PRO A 7 -3.17 -2.36 26.99
CA PRO A 7 -3.91 -3.55 27.36
C PRO A 7 -3.13 -4.39 28.40
N THR A 8 -3.83 -4.89 29.41
CA THR A 8 -3.30 -5.92 30.31
C THR A 8 -3.31 -7.27 29.61
N VAL A 9 -2.20 -8.00 29.70
CA VAL A 9 -2.08 -9.35 29.16
C VAL A 9 -3.09 -10.28 29.83
N LYS A 10 -3.84 -10.99 29.00
CA LYS A 10 -4.78 -12.03 29.43
C LYS A 10 -4.42 -13.32 28.72
N VAL A 11 -4.11 -14.35 29.49
CA VAL A 11 -3.86 -15.68 28.93
C VAL A 11 -5.21 -16.32 28.58
N THR A 12 -5.40 -16.60 27.29
CA THR A 12 -6.54 -17.35 26.79
C THR A 12 -6.13 -18.82 26.66
N GLU A 13 -6.64 -19.64 27.57
CA GLU A 13 -6.35 -21.08 27.57
C GLU A 13 -7.08 -21.80 26.44
N ILE A 14 -6.38 -22.73 25.80
CA ILE A 14 -6.97 -23.61 24.78
C ILE A 14 -7.31 -24.98 25.37
N THR A 15 -8.09 -25.76 24.63
CA THR A 15 -8.50 -27.13 25.00
C THR A 15 -8.00 -28.15 23.99
N GLU A 16 -8.13 -29.44 24.31
CA GLU A 16 -7.81 -30.56 23.39
C GLU A 16 -8.61 -30.51 22.08
N ALA A 17 -9.76 -29.82 22.05
CA ALA A 17 -10.55 -29.65 20.83
C ALA A 17 -9.92 -28.66 19.84
N ASP A 18 -9.00 -27.80 20.31
CA ASP A 18 -8.43 -26.69 19.56
C ASP A 18 -7.08 -27.03 18.91
N VAL A 19 -6.53 -28.22 19.17
CA VAL A 19 -5.19 -28.63 18.71
C VAL A 19 -5.23 -29.89 17.85
N PRO A 20 -4.32 -30.03 16.86
CA PRO A 20 -4.08 -31.30 16.21
C PRO A 20 -3.49 -32.32 17.22
N PRO A 21 -3.58 -33.64 16.94
CA PRO A 21 -2.98 -34.66 17.79
C PRO A 21 -1.46 -34.47 17.91
N LEU A 22 -0.87 -34.82 19.05
CA LEU A 22 0.59 -34.69 19.22
C LEU A 22 1.36 -35.57 18.22
N PRO A 23 2.40 -35.04 17.54
CA PRO A 23 3.26 -35.84 16.69
C PRO A 23 4.00 -36.95 17.45
N ASN A 24 4.08 -38.14 16.86
CA ASN A 24 4.85 -39.24 17.45
C ASN A 24 6.36 -39.06 17.20
N VAL A 25 7.02 -38.37 18.13
CA VAL A 25 8.47 -38.05 18.07
C VAL A 25 9.32 -39.31 17.88
N ARG A 26 8.98 -40.42 18.53
CA ARG A 26 9.75 -41.66 18.42
C ARG A 26 9.66 -42.24 17.01
N ALA A 27 8.45 -42.35 16.46
CA ALA A 27 8.23 -42.84 15.10
C ALA A 27 8.90 -41.93 14.06
N ASN A 28 8.84 -40.60 14.25
CA ASN A 28 9.52 -39.64 13.38
C ASN A 28 11.04 -39.86 13.37
N LYS A 29 11.66 -39.99 14.55
CA LYS A 29 13.11 -40.24 14.69
C LYS A 29 13.52 -41.58 14.10
N GLU A 30 12.75 -42.64 14.36
CA GLU A 30 12.98 -43.96 13.78
C GLU A 30 12.94 -43.93 12.25
N TRP A 31 11.95 -43.23 11.66
CA TRP A 31 11.83 -43.09 10.20
C TRP A 31 12.97 -42.26 9.59
N ILE A 32 13.35 -41.15 10.21
CA ILE A 32 14.50 -40.33 9.78
C ILE A 32 15.80 -41.13 9.86
N ALA A 33 16.05 -41.85 10.96
CA ALA A 33 17.22 -42.70 11.14
C ALA A 33 17.28 -43.84 10.11
N ALA A 34 16.12 -44.32 9.65
CA ALA A 34 16.01 -45.30 8.59
C ALA A 34 16.13 -44.70 7.17
N ASN A 35 16.56 -43.44 7.03
CA ASN A 35 16.61 -42.70 5.74
C ASN A 35 15.29 -42.71 4.97
N GLY A 36 14.17 -42.67 5.71
CA GLY A 36 12.83 -42.68 5.14
C GLY A 36 12.35 -44.04 4.64
N ALA A 37 13.02 -45.14 5.02
CA ALA A 37 12.55 -46.48 4.69
C ALA A 37 11.25 -46.81 5.43
N GLY A 38 10.18 -47.09 4.68
CA GLY A 38 8.87 -47.48 5.20
C GLY A 38 7.82 -46.36 5.19
N PRO A 39 6.63 -46.62 5.77
CA PRO A 39 5.55 -45.64 5.82
C PRO A 39 5.99 -44.38 6.55
N ARG A 40 5.76 -43.22 5.94
CA ARG A 40 6.07 -41.92 6.53
C ARG A 40 5.10 -41.64 7.70
N PRO A 41 5.58 -41.43 8.93
CA PRO A 41 4.73 -40.97 10.03
C PRO A 41 4.14 -39.58 9.72
N GLU A 42 2.89 -39.34 10.16
CA GLU A 42 2.17 -38.08 9.89
C GLU A 42 2.87 -36.84 10.45
N GLY A 43 3.71 -37.00 11.48
CA GLY A 43 4.34 -35.90 12.21
C GLY A 43 5.74 -35.52 11.75
N VAL A 44 6.30 -36.13 10.70
CA VAL A 44 7.72 -35.94 10.31
C VAL A 44 8.05 -34.47 9.98
N ASP A 45 7.08 -33.70 9.49
CA ASP A 45 7.24 -32.27 9.17
C ASP A 45 6.56 -31.36 10.21
N ALA A 46 6.13 -31.88 11.36
CA ALA A 46 5.53 -31.09 12.43
C ALA A 46 6.56 -30.21 13.16
N GLY A 47 7.69 -29.88 12.54
CA GLY A 47 8.58 -28.87 13.07
C GLY A 47 7.85 -27.53 13.10
N HIS A 48 7.94 -26.81 14.23
CA HIS A 48 7.47 -25.43 14.36
C HIS A 48 5.95 -25.22 14.27
N TYR A 49 5.10 -26.21 14.57
CA TYR A 49 3.65 -26.02 14.59
C TYR A 49 3.12 -25.41 15.90
N GLN A 50 3.88 -25.51 16.99
CA GLN A 50 3.53 -24.97 18.30
C GLN A 50 4.04 -23.53 18.42
N HIS A 51 3.17 -22.64 18.88
CA HIS A 51 3.41 -21.20 18.92
C HIS A 51 2.93 -20.59 20.23
N ILE A 52 3.56 -19.46 20.60
CA ILE A 52 2.95 -18.44 21.46
C ILE A 52 2.42 -17.34 20.56
N VAL A 53 1.19 -16.89 20.77
CA VAL A 53 0.53 -15.86 19.96
C VAL A 53 0.08 -14.73 20.87
N LEU A 54 0.39 -13.50 20.48
CA LEU A 54 0.00 -12.28 21.19
C LEU A 54 -0.77 -11.35 20.24
N ASN A 55 -1.96 -10.95 20.65
CA ASN A 55 -2.65 -9.80 20.05
C ASN A 55 -2.21 -8.52 20.77
N THR A 56 -1.47 -7.66 20.08
CA THR A 56 -0.89 -6.43 20.63
C THR A 56 -1.93 -5.33 20.89
N ARG A 57 -3.14 -5.48 20.34
CA ARG A 57 -4.24 -4.54 20.50
C ARG A 57 -5.12 -4.89 21.69
N THR A 58 -5.38 -6.18 21.92
CA THR A 58 -6.28 -6.67 22.98
C THR A 58 -5.53 -7.16 24.23
N GLY A 59 -4.25 -7.51 24.10
CA GLY A 59 -3.46 -8.14 25.16
C GLY A 59 -3.71 -9.65 25.31
N GLU A 60 -4.47 -10.27 24.40
CA GLU A 60 -4.73 -11.71 24.45
C GLU A 60 -3.46 -12.48 24.07
N LEU A 61 -3.03 -13.36 24.98
CA LEU A 61 -1.87 -14.24 24.83
C LEU A 61 -2.37 -15.69 24.86
N ALA A 62 -1.98 -16.51 23.90
CA ALA A 62 -2.39 -17.91 23.85
C ALA A 62 -1.26 -18.82 23.40
N PHE A 63 -1.30 -20.06 23.88
CA PHE A 63 -0.64 -21.17 23.21
C PHE A 63 -1.47 -21.54 21.98
N HIS A 64 -0.81 -21.82 20.86
CA HIS A 64 -1.47 -22.15 19.59
C HIS A 64 -0.74 -23.26 18.87
N CYS A 65 -1.50 -24.18 18.28
CA CYS A 65 -0.96 -25.26 17.46
C CYS A 65 -1.55 -25.19 16.05
N SER A 66 -0.72 -24.85 15.07
CA SER A 66 -1.10 -24.97 13.65
C SER A 66 -1.31 -26.44 13.29
N ASP A 67 -2.30 -26.74 12.43
CA ASP A 67 -2.50 -28.12 11.99
C ASP A 67 -1.38 -28.56 11.04
N TYR A 68 -0.36 -29.23 11.57
CA TYR A 68 0.82 -29.69 10.81
C TYR A 68 0.49 -30.70 9.70
N ARG A 69 -0.74 -31.24 9.66
CA ARG A 69 -1.20 -32.11 8.58
C ARG A 69 -1.56 -31.33 7.32
N ARG A 70 -1.72 -30.01 7.44
CA ARG A 70 -1.97 -29.07 6.34
C ARG A 70 -0.66 -28.48 5.83
N SER A 71 -0.66 -27.98 4.59
CA SER A 71 0.53 -27.32 4.07
C SER A 71 0.76 -26.00 4.79
N ASN A 72 2.00 -25.73 5.21
CA ASN A 72 2.39 -24.44 5.79
C ASN A 72 2.38 -23.25 4.81
N LYS A 73 2.05 -23.51 3.54
CA LYS A 73 1.82 -22.49 2.51
C LYS A 73 0.35 -22.10 2.38
N GLU A 74 -0.56 -22.83 3.03
CA GLU A 74 -1.97 -22.49 3.02
C GLU A 74 -2.22 -21.21 3.83
N GLU A 75 -3.13 -20.38 3.33
CA GLU A 75 -3.59 -19.18 4.03
C GLU A 75 -4.17 -19.57 5.40
N GLY A 76 -3.81 -18.79 6.42
CA GLY A 76 -4.23 -19.03 7.80
C GLY A 76 -3.51 -20.19 8.51
N TYR A 77 -2.45 -20.78 7.93
CA TYR A 77 -1.64 -21.77 8.65
C TYR A 77 -0.95 -21.14 9.87
N TYR A 78 -0.36 -19.95 9.70
CA TYR A 78 0.24 -19.20 10.79
C TYR A 78 -0.78 -18.22 11.38
N PRO A 79 -0.80 -18.04 12.71
CA PRO A 79 -1.83 -17.25 13.39
C PRO A 79 -1.64 -15.73 13.27
N GLY A 80 -0.56 -15.26 12.65
CA GLY A 80 -0.24 -13.83 12.52
C GLY A 80 1.12 -13.60 11.87
N ALA A 81 1.80 -12.53 12.24
CA ALA A 81 3.17 -12.25 11.81
C ALA A 81 4.19 -12.89 12.76
N LEU A 82 5.19 -13.60 12.21
CA LEU A 82 6.28 -14.15 13.01
C LEU A 82 7.03 -13.02 13.73
N TYR A 83 7.37 -13.11 15.00
CA TYR A 83 8.25 -12.11 15.60
C TYR A 83 9.67 -12.23 15.02
N ALA A 84 10.16 -11.16 14.36
CA ALA A 84 11.48 -11.13 13.75
C ALA A 84 12.03 -9.69 13.68
N PRO A 85 13.37 -9.50 13.68
CA PRO A 85 14.00 -8.18 13.52
C PRO A 85 13.57 -7.40 12.27
N SER A 86 13.14 -8.08 11.21
CA SER A 86 12.59 -7.44 10.01
C SER A 86 11.29 -6.68 10.27
N HIS A 87 10.60 -6.93 11.39
CA HIS A 87 9.34 -6.28 11.75
C HIS A 87 9.51 -5.02 12.58
N TRP A 88 10.72 -4.52 12.79
CA TRP A 88 10.93 -3.26 13.52
C TRP A 88 10.42 -2.00 12.77
N GLN A 89 9.81 -2.17 11.60
CA GLN A 89 9.16 -1.12 10.82
C GLN A 89 7.77 -0.74 11.37
N GLY A 90 7.12 -1.65 12.09
CA GLY A 90 5.81 -1.44 12.70
C GLY A 90 5.37 -2.66 13.50
N VAL A 91 4.48 -2.48 14.46
CA VAL A 91 4.03 -3.57 15.33
C VAL A 91 2.81 -4.27 14.72
N PRO A 92 2.89 -5.57 14.37
CA PRO A 92 1.73 -6.31 13.91
C PRO A 92 0.65 -6.40 14.99
N GLU A 93 -0.62 -6.40 14.57
CA GLU A 93 -1.75 -6.62 15.48
C GLU A 93 -1.68 -8.00 16.13
N VAL A 94 -1.47 -9.05 15.34
CA VAL A 94 -1.26 -10.41 15.86
C VAL A 94 0.15 -10.87 15.49
N MET A 95 0.91 -11.24 16.51
CA MET A 95 2.27 -11.75 16.36
C MET A 95 2.44 -13.10 17.04
N TYR A 96 3.40 -13.88 16.56
CA TYR A 96 3.68 -15.18 17.14
C TYR A 96 5.17 -15.52 17.23
N TRP A 97 5.49 -16.39 18.18
CA TRP A 97 6.81 -17.00 18.35
C TRP A 97 6.69 -18.50 18.15
N VAL A 98 7.61 -19.07 17.38
CA VAL A 98 7.74 -20.52 17.22
C VAL A 98 8.35 -21.11 18.47
N ILE A 99 7.68 -22.09 19.07
CA ILE A 99 8.23 -22.91 20.13
C ILE A 99 9.08 -24.00 19.48
N ASP A 100 10.38 -23.96 19.73
CA ASP A 100 11.38 -24.89 19.23
C ASP A 100 11.29 -26.22 20.01
N SER A 101 10.23 -26.95 19.73
CA SER A 101 9.78 -28.19 20.37
C SER A 101 9.80 -29.37 19.39
N GLY A 102 9.66 -30.59 19.91
CA GLY A 102 9.75 -31.83 19.11
C GLY A 102 11.15 -32.44 19.08
N VAL A 103 12.03 -32.00 19.98
CA VAL A 103 13.41 -32.47 20.14
C VAL A 103 13.62 -33.03 21.55
N ASP A 104 14.76 -33.69 21.82
CA ASP A 104 14.96 -34.32 23.15
C ASP A 104 15.06 -33.28 24.27
N GLU A 105 15.67 -32.13 23.99
CA GLU A 105 15.82 -31.02 24.93
C GLU A 105 14.48 -30.34 25.24
N ARG A 106 13.53 -30.42 24.31
CA ARG A 106 12.20 -29.84 24.42
C ARG A 106 11.19 -30.68 23.62
N PRO A 107 10.54 -31.65 24.28
CA PRO A 107 9.41 -32.37 23.69
C PRO A 107 8.29 -31.41 23.27
N TYR A 108 7.36 -31.90 22.45
CA TYR A 108 6.12 -31.17 22.19
C TYR A 108 5.33 -31.05 23.49
N HIS A 109 4.76 -29.88 23.72
CA HIS A 109 3.87 -29.64 24.86
C HIS A 109 2.50 -30.24 24.57
N ASP A 110 1.89 -30.90 25.54
CA ASP A 110 0.43 -31.09 25.53
C ASP A 110 -0.31 -29.76 25.80
N VAL A 111 -1.65 -29.79 25.82
CA VAL A 111 -2.46 -28.59 26.04
C VAL A 111 -2.21 -27.97 27.42
N ALA A 112 -2.08 -28.78 28.46
CA ALA A 112 -1.87 -28.29 29.81
C ALA A 112 -0.48 -27.65 29.96
N GLU A 113 0.54 -28.30 29.41
CA GLU A 113 1.91 -27.78 29.36
C GLU A 113 2.00 -26.50 28.53
N GLY A 114 1.29 -26.44 27.40
CA GLY A 114 1.21 -25.27 26.53
C GLY A 114 0.56 -24.07 27.20
N ASN A 115 -0.60 -24.28 27.85
CA ASN A 115 -1.27 -23.24 28.64
C ASN A 115 -0.39 -22.77 29.81
N ALA A 116 0.26 -23.68 30.53
CA ALA A 116 1.19 -23.32 31.60
C ALA A 116 2.38 -22.49 31.07
N PHE A 117 2.91 -22.83 29.89
CA PHE A 117 3.96 -22.07 29.24
C PHE A 117 3.49 -20.67 28.81
N ALA A 118 2.25 -20.52 28.35
CA ALA A 118 1.68 -19.19 28.06
C ALA A 118 1.60 -18.31 29.32
N HIS A 119 1.23 -18.86 30.47
CA HIS A 119 1.27 -18.16 31.76
C HIS A 119 2.71 -17.81 32.20
N GLU A 120 3.67 -18.70 31.96
CA GLU A 120 5.10 -18.43 32.23
C GLU A 120 5.63 -17.23 31.43
N VAL A 121 5.21 -17.11 30.16
CA VAL A 121 5.64 -16.05 29.23
C VAL A 121 4.87 -14.75 29.42
N ALA A 122 3.67 -14.79 30.03
CA ALA A 122 2.79 -13.62 30.18
C ALA A 122 3.47 -12.37 30.76
N PRO A 123 4.37 -12.43 31.77
CA PRO A 123 5.08 -11.25 32.26
C PRO A 123 5.98 -10.59 31.20
N LEU A 124 6.60 -11.38 30.32
CA LEU A 124 7.41 -10.86 29.21
C LEU A 124 6.53 -10.20 28.14
N ALA A 125 5.37 -10.82 27.84
CA ALA A 125 4.38 -10.21 26.96
C ALA A 125 3.85 -8.89 27.53
N GLN A 126 3.63 -8.81 28.85
CA GLN A 126 3.20 -7.57 29.49
C GLN A 126 4.28 -6.48 29.35
N THR A 127 5.54 -6.84 29.59
CA THR A 127 6.68 -5.93 29.39
C THR A 127 6.76 -5.44 27.94
N LEU A 128 6.45 -6.31 26.97
CA LEU A 128 6.38 -5.90 25.57
C LEU A 128 5.30 -4.83 25.38
N LEU A 129 4.06 -5.09 25.81
CA LEU A 129 2.91 -4.18 25.61
C LEU A 129 3.08 -2.84 26.33
N ASP A 130 3.59 -2.87 27.56
CA ASP A 130 3.85 -1.67 28.39
C ASP A 130 4.82 -0.69 27.73
N HIS A 131 5.66 -1.18 26.84
CA HIS A 131 6.72 -0.43 26.21
C HIS A 131 6.51 -0.21 24.71
N LEU A 132 5.37 -0.63 24.14
CA LEU A 132 5.01 -0.20 22.78
C LEU A 132 4.66 1.29 22.78
N VAL A 133 5.06 1.98 21.72
CA VAL A 133 4.91 3.43 21.60
C VAL A 133 3.81 3.73 20.57
N PRO A 134 2.80 4.56 20.89
CA PRO A 134 1.83 4.98 19.88
C PRO A 134 2.50 5.85 18.82
N VAL A 135 2.15 5.64 17.56
CA VAL A 135 2.56 6.51 16.46
C VAL A 135 1.64 7.73 16.43
N PRO A 136 2.14 8.96 16.63
CA PRO A 136 1.28 10.14 16.70
C PRO A 136 0.50 10.38 15.41
N GLY A 137 -0.81 10.65 15.53
CA GLY A 137 -1.67 10.91 14.38
C GLY A 137 -2.20 9.66 13.67
N THR A 138 -1.87 8.46 14.15
CA THR A 138 -2.39 7.20 13.62
C THR A 138 -2.90 6.29 14.75
N ASP A 139 -3.53 5.17 14.40
CA ASP A 139 -3.89 4.11 15.35
C ASP A 139 -2.77 3.08 15.54
N ASP A 140 -1.61 3.28 14.93
CA ASP A 140 -0.51 2.32 14.91
C ASP A 140 0.37 2.37 16.15
N LEU A 141 1.09 1.27 16.36
CA LEU A 141 2.11 1.13 17.39
C LEU A 141 3.47 0.96 16.71
N ASP A 142 4.48 1.52 17.37
CA ASP A 142 5.88 1.32 17.05
C ASP A 142 6.59 0.67 18.24
N TRP A 143 7.75 0.14 17.94
CA TRP A 143 8.62 -0.52 18.89
C TRP A 143 9.37 0.51 19.73
N SER A 144 9.60 0.18 21.00
CA SER A 144 10.76 0.70 21.73
C SER A 144 11.81 -0.39 21.83
N ALA A 145 13.04 -0.01 22.18
CA ALA A 145 14.10 -0.97 22.41
C ALA A 145 13.81 -1.89 23.61
N VAL A 146 13.03 -1.45 24.60
CA VAL A 146 12.55 -2.33 25.70
C VAL A 146 11.54 -3.34 25.17
N ALA A 147 10.54 -2.91 24.39
CA ALA A 147 9.53 -3.81 23.83
C ALA A 147 10.15 -4.85 22.88
N ALA A 148 11.04 -4.43 21.99
CA ALA A 148 11.78 -5.33 21.11
C ALA A 148 12.69 -6.29 21.90
N SER A 149 13.26 -5.84 23.02
CA SER A 149 14.01 -6.72 23.91
C SER A 149 13.12 -7.78 24.56
N ALA A 150 11.94 -7.39 25.07
CA ALA A 150 10.98 -8.33 25.64
C ALA A 150 10.52 -9.37 24.61
N GLY A 151 10.27 -8.97 23.36
CA GLY A 151 9.96 -9.90 22.26
C GLY A 151 11.09 -10.89 21.98
N LEU A 152 12.35 -10.47 22.09
CA LEU A 152 13.49 -11.39 22.01
C LEU A 152 13.57 -12.33 23.23
N ASP A 153 13.18 -11.89 24.43
CA ASP A 153 13.10 -12.76 25.61
C ASP A 153 12.01 -13.82 25.49
N ILE A 154 10.86 -13.48 24.89
CA ILE A 154 9.84 -14.48 24.54
C ILE A 154 10.42 -15.52 23.58
N GLY A 155 11.19 -15.07 22.56
CA GLY A 155 11.89 -15.98 21.65
C GLY A 155 12.91 -16.89 22.35
N ARG A 156 13.63 -16.38 23.36
CA ARG A 156 14.54 -17.16 24.20
C ARG A 156 13.80 -18.20 25.05
N ALA A 157 12.67 -17.81 25.63
CA ALA A 157 11.78 -18.71 26.35
C ALA A 157 11.21 -19.80 25.44
N CYS A 158 11.00 -19.52 24.15
CA CYS A 158 10.54 -20.47 23.13
C CYS A 158 11.64 -21.41 22.59
N SER A 159 12.93 -21.11 22.83
CA SER A 159 14.06 -21.92 22.37
C SER A 159 14.15 -23.28 23.06
N ARG A 160 14.65 -24.32 22.39
CA ARG A 160 14.92 -25.63 23.00
C ARG A 160 15.87 -25.58 24.20
N HIS A 161 16.71 -24.54 24.28
CA HIS A 161 17.70 -24.37 25.35
C HIS A 161 17.16 -23.64 26.59
N ARG A 162 15.93 -23.10 26.54
CA ARG A 162 15.28 -22.34 27.64
C ARG A 162 16.20 -21.29 28.26
N ASN A 163 16.77 -20.43 27.41
CA ASN A 163 17.69 -19.41 27.87
C ASN A 163 16.95 -18.39 28.75
N SER A 164 17.57 -17.99 29.87
CA SER A 164 17.02 -16.95 30.74
C SER A 164 16.83 -15.62 29.99
N PRO A 165 15.84 -14.80 30.40
CA PRO A 165 15.67 -13.45 29.89
C PRO A 165 16.93 -12.59 30.08
N GLU A 166 17.24 -11.76 29.11
CA GLU A 166 18.35 -10.80 29.16
C GLU A 166 17.89 -9.37 29.52
N GLY A 167 16.59 -9.08 29.42
CA GLY A 167 16.08 -7.72 29.62
C GLY A 167 16.51 -6.76 28.51
N ARG A 168 16.60 -5.46 28.77
CA ARG A 168 16.96 -4.46 27.74
C ARG A 168 18.30 -4.77 27.07
N ARG A 169 18.30 -5.06 25.76
CA ARG A 169 19.51 -5.33 24.98
C ARG A 169 20.22 -4.02 24.62
N PRO A 170 21.49 -3.81 24.94
CA PRO A 170 22.18 -2.54 24.65
C PRO A 170 22.36 -2.26 23.15
N TRP A 171 22.27 -3.28 22.29
CA TRP A 171 22.40 -3.14 20.83
C TRP A 171 21.09 -2.79 20.09
N LEU A 172 19.99 -2.60 20.82
CA LEU A 172 18.78 -1.98 20.29
C LEU A 172 18.75 -0.54 20.80
N ILE A 173 18.56 0.44 19.94
CA ILE A 173 18.61 1.85 20.33
C ILE A 173 17.37 2.55 19.79
N ASP A 174 16.71 3.31 20.65
CA ASP A 174 15.57 4.12 20.23
C ASP A 174 16.05 5.31 19.41
N LEU A 175 15.38 5.62 18.30
CA LEU A 175 15.79 6.72 17.41
C LEU A 175 15.90 8.06 18.16
N GLY A 176 15.01 8.30 19.12
CA GLY A 176 15.07 9.51 19.95
C GLY A 176 16.36 9.66 20.76
N GLU A 177 16.94 8.56 21.25
CA GLU A 177 18.23 8.58 21.96
C GLU A 177 19.35 9.00 21.00
N VAL A 178 19.33 8.47 19.77
CA VAL A 178 20.34 8.81 18.75
C VAL A 178 20.21 10.26 18.31
N VAL A 179 18.99 10.75 18.03
CA VAL A 179 18.77 12.10 17.51
C VAL A 179 19.05 13.18 18.57
N ALA A 180 18.92 12.86 19.86
CA ALA A 180 19.32 13.76 20.94
C ALA A 180 20.83 14.10 20.88
N GLU A 181 21.67 13.15 20.45
CA GLU A 181 23.12 13.35 20.31
C GLU A 181 23.51 13.76 18.87
N PHE A 182 22.76 13.29 17.88
CA PHE A 182 23.02 13.49 16.46
C PHE A 182 21.78 14.05 15.74
N PRO A 183 21.39 15.31 16.00
CA PRO A 183 20.16 15.90 15.47
C PRO A 183 20.10 15.91 13.93
N GLN A 184 21.26 16.01 13.28
CA GLN A 184 21.41 15.97 11.81
C GLN A 184 21.04 14.62 11.18
N LEU A 185 20.87 13.56 11.96
CA LEU A 185 20.44 12.25 11.46
C LEU A 185 19.04 12.33 10.85
N VAL A 186 18.13 13.09 11.48
CA VAL A 186 16.81 13.37 10.95
C VAL A 186 16.81 14.77 10.36
N ARG A 187 16.78 14.85 9.03
CA ARG A 187 16.84 16.12 8.30
C ARG A 187 15.49 16.83 8.38
N SER A 188 15.51 18.16 8.37
CA SER A 188 14.30 18.99 8.50
C SER A 188 13.24 18.72 7.42
N TYR A 189 13.63 18.30 6.22
CA TYR A 189 12.66 17.98 5.16
C TYR A 189 11.75 16.80 5.51
N VAL A 190 12.20 15.91 6.42
CA VAL A 190 11.47 14.70 6.80
C VAL A 190 10.09 15.04 7.37
N ALA A 191 9.99 16.15 8.13
CA ALA A 191 8.72 16.64 8.64
C ALA A 191 7.71 17.02 7.54
N ALA A 192 8.18 17.41 6.35
CA ALA A 192 7.33 17.82 5.23
C ALA A 192 6.96 16.67 4.27
N LEU A 193 7.40 15.44 4.53
CA LEU A 193 6.99 14.26 3.76
C LEU A 193 5.50 13.96 3.98
N ASP A 194 4.85 13.30 3.03
CA ASP A 194 3.56 12.64 3.27
C ASP A 194 3.74 11.36 4.09
N ASP A 195 2.64 10.71 4.48
CA ASP A 195 2.66 9.53 5.36
C ASP A 195 3.39 8.35 4.70
N THR A 196 3.20 8.13 3.40
CA THR A 196 3.84 7.02 2.68
C THR A 196 5.35 7.20 2.59
N ALA A 197 5.80 8.41 2.24
CA ALA A 197 7.21 8.74 2.17
C ALA A 197 7.86 8.76 3.57
N LEU A 198 7.12 9.16 4.61
CA LEU A 198 7.61 9.13 5.99
C LEU A 198 7.78 7.70 6.52
N ASP A 199 6.82 6.81 6.23
CA ASP A 199 6.92 5.39 6.55
C ASP A 199 8.11 4.74 5.82
N GLY A 200 8.33 5.10 4.55
CA GLY A 200 9.50 4.66 3.79
C GLY A 200 10.83 5.14 4.39
N GLU A 201 10.89 6.37 4.91
CA GLU A 201 12.09 6.88 5.59
C GLU A 201 12.30 6.20 6.96
N ALA A 202 11.22 5.94 7.71
CA ALA A 202 11.28 5.18 8.95
C ALA A 202 11.84 3.77 8.71
N GLU A 203 11.38 3.08 7.65
CA GLU A 203 11.91 1.78 7.23
C GLU A 203 13.38 1.87 6.82
N ASN A 204 13.76 2.90 6.07
CA ASN A 204 15.14 3.12 5.65
C ASN A 204 16.08 3.25 6.87
N LEU A 205 15.67 4.03 7.88
CA LEU A 205 16.42 4.17 9.14
C LEU A 205 16.58 2.83 9.88
N VAL A 206 15.52 2.03 9.99
CA VAL A 206 15.58 0.68 10.58
C VAL A 206 16.55 -0.22 9.82
N ARG A 207 16.49 -0.22 8.48
CA ARG A 207 17.33 -1.07 7.61
C ARG A 207 18.80 -0.66 7.61
N MET A 208 19.10 0.63 7.66
CA MET A 208 20.47 1.11 7.82
C MET A 208 21.03 0.69 9.18
N GLY A 209 20.17 0.63 10.19
CA GLY A 209 20.51 0.21 11.54
C GLY A 209 21.55 1.16 12.14
N LEU A 210 22.59 0.58 12.76
CA LEU A 210 23.65 1.34 13.43
C LEU A 210 24.93 1.49 12.59
N ARG A 211 24.88 1.17 11.29
CA ARG A 211 26.07 1.12 10.44
C ARG A 211 26.33 2.47 9.75
N PRO A 212 27.60 2.86 9.56
CA PRO A 212 27.93 3.99 8.71
C PRO A 212 27.54 3.69 7.25
N LEU A 213 26.91 4.66 6.59
CA LEU A 213 26.66 4.58 5.15
C LEU A 213 27.96 4.76 4.34
N PRO A 214 28.10 4.10 3.17
CA PRO A 214 29.19 4.38 2.25
C PRO A 214 29.19 5.85 1.80
N GLU A 215 30.38 6.46 1.73
CA GLU A 215 30.61 7.86 1.32
C GLU A 215 29.92 8.25 0.00
N ALA A 216 29.67 7.29 -0.89
CA ALA A 216 28.98 7.47 -2.17
C ALA A 216 27.52 7.99 -2.05
N ARG A 217 26.91 7.96 -0.85
CA ARG A 217 25.59 8.56 -0.59
C ARG A 217 25.66 9.97 0.05
N GLY A 218 26.84 10.58 0.11
CA GLY A 218 27.00 12.00 0.43
C GLY A 218 26.60 12.42 1.85
N GLY A 219 26.62 11.50 2.82
CA GLY A 219 26.28 11.80 4.21
C GLY A 219 27.40 11.37 5.16
N TRP A 220 27.88 12.30 5.99
CA TRP A 220 28.57 11.98 7.24
C TRP A 220 27.55 11.30 8.16
N GLN A 221 27.72 10.01 8.42
CA GLN A 221 27.05 9.34 9.53
C GLN A 221 28.10 8.91 10.55
N PRO A 222 27.92 9.21 11.83
CA PRO A 222 28.77 8.68 12.89
C PRO A 222 28.66 7.15 12.90
N ASP A 223 29.72 6.47 13.29
CA ASP A 223 29.66 5.05 13.63
C ASP A 223 28.84 4.91 14.93
N LEU A 224 27.51 4.77 14.77
CA LEU A 224 26.58 4.71 15.89
C LEU A 224 26.87 3.50 16.78
N ALA A 225 27.24 2.36 16.19
CA ALA A 225 27.60 1.19 16.95
C ALA A 225 28.78 1.48 17.88
N GLN A 226 29.87 2.04 17.35
CA GLN A 226 31.03 2.41 18.18
C GLN A 226 30.68 3.47 19.23
N HIS A 227 29.91 4.48 18.85
CA HIS A 227 29.51 5.58 19.75
C HIS A 227 28.73 5.08 20.97
N PHE A 228 27.79 4.16 20.74
CA PHE A 228 27.00 3.54 21.81
C PHE A 228 27.71 2.34 22.46
N GLY A 229 29.01 2.15 22.20
CA GLY A 229 29.82 1.11 22.84
C GLY A 229 29.46 -0.32 22.42
N ILE A 230 28.81 -0.49 21.27
CA ILE A 230 28.43 -1.79 20.72
C ILE A 230 29.63 -2.33 19.95
N SER A 231 30.09 -3.52 20.33
CA SER A 231 31.21 -4.15 19.63
C SER A 231 30.81 -4.55 18.20
N ASP A 232 31.75 -4.53 17.26
CA ASP A 232 31.51 -5.00 15.87
C ASP A 232 30.88 -6.40 15.84
N LYS A 233 31.34 -7.28 16.74
CA LYS A 233 30.81 -8.62 16.88
C LYS A 233 29.33 -8.60 17.23
N ASP A 234 28.91 -7.73 18.15
CA ASP A 234 27.52 -7.63 18.59
C ASP A 234 26.65 -6.92 17.54
N ALA A 235 27.21 -5.91 16.88
CA ALA A 235 26.61 -5.22 15.74
C ALA A 235 26.28 -6.17 14.57
N HIS A 236 27.17 -7.13 14.31
CA HIS A 236 26.98 -8.12 13.25
C HIS A 236 26.17 -9.35 13.68
N ARG A 237 26.26 -9.77 14.94
CA ARG A 237 25.68 -11.04 15.42
C ARG A 237 24.23 -10.92 15.88
N PHE A 238 23.83 -9.77 16.43
CA PHE A 238 22.55 -9.66 17.16
C PHE A 238 21.48 -8.83 16.46
N HIS A 239 21.65 -8.56 15.17
CA HIS A 239 20.79 -7.63 14.43
C HIS A 239 20.71 -6.27 15.16
N ALA A 240 21.85 -5.71 15.56
CA ALA A 240 21.83 -4.40 16.22
C ALA A 240 21.07 -3.38 15.35
N GLY A 241 20.17 -2.63 15.99
CA GLY A 241 19.08 -1.99 15.28
C GLY A 241 18.63 -0.68 15.90
N LEU A 242 18.19 0.20 15.02
CA LEU A 242 17.53 1.45 15.36
C LEU A 242 16.03 1.19 15.38
N ILE A 243 15.36 1.56 16.47
CA ILE A 243 13.98 1.19 16.79
C ILE A 243 13.17 2.46 17.08
N GLY A 244 11.84 2.40 16.99
CA GLY A 244 10.98 3.54 17.29
C GLY A 244 11.06 4.66 16.25
N THR A 245 11.49 4.32 15.03
CA THR A 245 11.74 5.31 13.98
C THR A 245 10.44 5.95 13.52
N ARG A 246 9.36 5.19 13.39
CA ARG A 246 8.06 5.67 12.92
C ARG A 246 7.43 6.60 13.97
N ALA A 247 7.33 6.17 15.22
CA ALA A 247 6.80 7.00 16.30
C ALA A 247 7.59 8.32 16.45
N TYR A 248 8.93 8.25 16.38
CA TYR A 248 9.77 9.44 16.47
C TYR A 248 9.56 10.38 15.28
N LEU A 249 9.58 9.88 14.04
CA LEU A 249 9.44 10.72 12.85
C LEU A 249 8.07 11.42 12.77
N TYR A 250 7.00 10.72 13.17
CA TYR A 250 5.66 11.32 13.24
C TYR A 250 5.57 12.37 14.37
N GLN A 251 6.18 12.11 15.54
CA GLN A 251 6.28 13.11 16.60
C GLN A 251 7.07 14.33 16.12
N HIS A 252 8.21 14.11 15.47
CA HIS A 252 9.04 15.18 14.92
C HIS A 252 8.28 16.05 13.93
N ARG A 253 7.45 15.46 13.05
CA ARG A 253 6.55 16.21 12.16
C ARG A 253 5.60 17.10 12.95
N LEU A 254 4.94 16.57 13.99
CA LEU A 254 4.00 17.36 14.80
C LEU A 254 4.69 18.49 15.55
N ASP A 255 5.89 18.24 16.07
CA ASP A 255 6.70 19.25 16.76
C ASP A 255 7.11 20.37 15.81
N GLN A 256 7.52 20.04 14.58
CA GLN A 256 7.83 21.01 13.53
C GLN A 256 6.60 21.79 13.06
N ALA A 257 5.43 21.17 13.07
CA ALA A 257 4.19 21.84 12.73
C ALA A 257 3.73 22.84 13.81
N ALA A 258 4.26 22.75 15.03
CA ALA A 258 3.97 23.68 16.13
C ALA A 258 2.46 23.89 16.37
N GLY A 259 1.66 22.84 16.18
CA GLY A 259 0.20 22.86 16.35
C GLY A 259 -0.60 23.37 15.14
N LEU A 260 0.07 23.74 14.03
CA LEU A 260 -0.61 24.06 12.78
C LEU A 260 -1.23 22.79 12.15
N PRO A 261 -2.37 22.92 11.45
CA PRO A 261 -2.95 21.81 10.70
C PRO A 261 -2.00 21.27 9.64
N LEU A 262 -1.85 19.95 9.62
CA LEU A 262 -1.15 19.22 8.58
C LEU A 262 -2.11 18.93 7.42
N VAL A 263 -1.76 19.35 6.21
CA VAL A 263 -2.59 19.14 5.01
C VAL A 263 -1.78 18.42 3.93
N PRO A 264 -2.25 17.27 3.42
CA PRO A 264 -1.63 16.62 2.26
C PRO A 264 -1.68 17.51 1.01
N ALA A 265 -0.63 17.46 0.19
CA ALA A 265 -0.52 18.26 -1.03
C ALA A 265 -1.68 18.03 -2.00
N GLU A 266 -2.16 16.80 -2.14
CA GLU A 266 -3.31 16.47 -2.99
C GLU A 266 -4.58 17.21 -2.52
N GLN A 267 -4.88 17.14 -1.22
CA GLN A 267 -6.04 17.82 -0.64
C GLN A 267 -5.94 19.34 -0.80
N TRP A 268 -4.75 19.91 -0.62
CA TRP A 268 -4.52 21.34 -0.81
C TRP A 268 -4.67 21.75 -2.28
N LEU A 269 -4.19 20.93 -3.22
CA LEU A 269 -4.34 21.15 -4.67
C LEU A 269 -5.80 21.06 -5.15
N ASP A 270 -6.64 20.29 -4.49
CA ASP A 270 -8.07 20.27 -4.77
C ASP A 270 -8.78 21.56 -4.31
N GLN A 271 -8.26 22.20 -3.26
CA GLN A 271 -8.75 23.50 -2.78
C GLN A 271 -8.18 24.67 -3.59
N HIS A 272 -7.01 24.47 -4.22
CA HIS A 272 -6.27 25.45 -5.01
C HIS A 272 -5.99 24.92 -6.43
N PRO A 273 -7.03 24.67 -7.25
CA PRO A 273 -6.87 24.08 -8.57
C PRO A 273 -6.03 24.95 -9.53
N GLU A 274 -5.91 26.25 -9.27
CA GLU A 274 -5.06 27.17 -10.03
C GLU A 274 -3.56 26.97 -9.79
N ALA A 275 -3.17 26.32 -8.70
CA ALA A 275 -1.75 26.10 -8.37
C ALA A 275 -1.06 25.18 -9.37
N VAL A 276 -1.77 24.19 -9.91
CA VAL A 276 -1.31 23.29 -10.97
C VAL A 276 -2.45 23.03 -11.95
N THR A 277 -2.25 23.45 -13.20
CA THR A 277 -3.20 23.26 -14.31
C THR A 277 -2.60 22.37 -15.40
N ALA A 278 -3.39 21.97 -16.40
CA ALA A 278 -2.89 21.21 -17.55
C ALA A 278 -1.79 21.97 -18.33
N ASP A 279 -1.81 23.30 -18.27
CA ASP A 279 -0.89 24.18 -19.00
C ASP A 279 0.37 24.54 -18.21
N THR A 280 0.44 24.17 -16.93
CA THR A 280 1.60 24.44 -16.08
C THR A 280 2.89 23.87 -16.70
N THR A 281 3.89 24.73 -16.84
CA THR A 281 5.18 24.43 -17.46
C THR A 281 6.08 23.64 -16.53
N ASP A 282 7.10 22.97 -17.08
CA ASP A 282 8.06 22.22 -16.27
C ASP A 282 8.82 23.14 -15.28
N ALA A 283 9.15 24.37 -15.68
CA ALA A 283 9.79 25.33 -14.80
C ALA A 283 8.91 25.73 -13.59
N GLU A 284 7.60 25.86 -13.81
CA GLU A 284 6.65 26.12 -12.71
C GLU A 284 6.50 24.91 -11.79
N LEU A 285 6.55 23.68 -12.33
CA LEU A 285 6.54 22.45 -11.52
C LEU A 285 7.80 22.27 -10.68
N GLU A 286 8.96 22.73 -11.16
CA GLU A 286 10.21 22.73 -10.37
C GLU A 286 10.10 23.68 -9.17
N ALA A 287 9.45 24.84 -9.36
CA ALA A 287 9.25 25.83 -8.31
C ALA A 287 8.08 25.48 -7.36
N PHE A 288 7.21 24.55 -7.74
CA PHE A 288 6.00 24.20 -7.01
C PHE A 288 6.21 23.89 -5.52
N PRO A 289 7.19 23.07 -5.10
CA PRO A 289 7.36 22.74 -3.69
C PRO A 289 7.53 23.98 -2.81
N ASP A 290 8.29 24.97 -3.29
CA ASP A 290 8.60 26.17 -2.53
C ASP A 290 7.42 27.15 -2.56
N THR A 291 6.78 27.33 -3.72
CA THR A 291 5.63 28.23 -3.86
C THR A 291 4.40 27.71 -3.10
N ALA A 292 4.09 26.42 -3.19
CA ALA A 292 2.95 25.81 -2.52
C ALA A 292 3.14 25.80 -1.00
N ARG A 293 4.35 25.50 -0.49
CA ARG A 293 4.64 25.60 0.95
C ARG A 293 4.52 27.02 1.46
N ALA A 294 4.99 28.02 0.70
CA ALA A 294 4.85 29.42 1.08
C ALA A 294 3.39 29.87 1.13
N ALA A 295 2.57 29.43 0.17
CA ALA A 295 1.13 29.70 0.14
C ALA A 295 0.40 29.04 1.32
N ALA A 296 0.62 27.73 1.53
CA ALA A 296 0.04 26.99 2.66
C ALA A 296 0.45 27.58 4.02
N ALA A 297 1.71 28.01 4.17
CA ALA A 297 2.17 28.69 5.37
C ALA A 297 1.47 30.05 5.60
N ALA A 298 1.17 30.80 4.53
CA ALA A 298 0.39 32.04 4.62
C ALA A 298 -1.07 31.79 5.05
N GLU A 299 -1.61 30.60 4.75
CA GLU A 299 -2.92 30.12 5.22
C GLU A 299 -2.88 29.53 6.65
N GLY A 300 -1.69 29.48 7.27
CA GLY A 300 -1.51 28.90 8.60
C GLY A 300 -1.59 27.38 8.62
N THR A 301 -1.16 26.71 7.55
CA THR A 301 -1.12 25.24 7.43
C THR A 301 0.28 24.76 7.07
N VAL A 302 0.56 23.49 7.38
CA VAL A 302 1.80 22.81 6.98
C VAL A 302 1.48 21.82 5.89
N LEU A 303 2.06 22.05 4.71
CA LEU A 303 1.83 21.23 3.54
C LEU A 303 2.74 19.99 3.53
N LEU A 304 2.13 18.81 3.54
CA LEU A 304 2.82 17.52 3.47
C LEU A 304 2.89 17.00 2.04
N GLY A 305 4.01 16.40 1.65
CA GLY A 305 4.15 15.77 0.33
C GLY A 305 4.21 16.75 -0.83
N ALA A 306 4.45 18.04 -0.57
CA ALA A 306 4.64 19.06 -1.61
C ALA A 306 5.95 18.81 -2.35
N THR A 307 5.89 17.96 -3.37
CA THR A 307 7.03 17.58 -4.20
C THR A 307 6.77 17.97 -5.65
N ARG A 308 7.87 18.12 -6.41
CA ARG A 308 7.80 18.26 -7.86
C ARG A 308 6.97 17.11 -8.46
N GLN A 309 7.22 15.89 -8.01
CA GLN A 309 6.55 14.70 -8.54
C GLN A 309 5.03 14.76 -8.37
N ALA A 310 4.54 15.16 -7.19
CA ALA A 310 3.11 15.33 -6.94
C ALA A 310 2.46 16.35 -7.91
N ALA A 311 3.14 17.47 -8.19
CA ALA A 311 2.67 18.45 -9.17
C ALA A 311 2.70 17.90 -10.60
N TYR A 312 3.72 17.12 -10.97
CA TYR A 312 3.78 16.43 -12.27
C TYR A 312 2.63 15.44 -12.44
N GLU A 313 2.32 14.66 -11.42
CA GLU A 313 1.22 13.69 -11.42
C GLU A 313 -0.13 14.40 -11.56
N ARG A 314 -0.37 15.47 -10.79
CA ARG A 314 -1.57 16.30 -10.93
C ARG A 314 -1.72 16.87 -12.34
N ARG A 315 -0.67 17.50 -12.89
CA ARG A 315 -0.71 18.02 -14.27
C ARG A 315 -0.99 16.91 -15.29
N THR A 316 -0.39 15.74 -15.11
CA THR A 316 -0.57 14.59 -16.01
C THR A 316 -2.02 14.12 -15.99
N ALA A 317 -2.62 14.01 -14.80
CA ALA A 317 -4.04 13.67 -14.65
C ALA A 317 -4.95 14.71 -15.33
N LEU A 318 -4.67 16.01 -15.15
CA LEU A 318 -5.44 17.09 -15.80
C LEU A 318 -5.31 17.05 -17.33
N ARG A 319 -4.12 16.80 -17.86
CA ARG A 319 -3.93 16.62 -19.32
C ARG A 319 -4.67 15.40 -19.85
N GLN A 320 -4.69 14.32 -19.09
CA GLN A 320 -5.43 13.13 -19.45
C GLN A 320 -6.95 13.40 -19.52
N GLN A 321 -7.49 14.17 -18.58
CA GLN A 321 -8.90 14.62 -18.63
C GLN A 321 -9.20 15.42 -19.90
N VAL A 322 -8.31 16.35 -20.30
CA VAL A 322 -8.47 17.11 -21.56
C VAL A 322 -8.49 16.18 -22.78
N LEU A 323 -7.66 15.14 -22.81
CA LEU A 323 -7.67 14.15 -23.90
C LEU A 323 -8.97 13.32 -23.92
N GLU A 324 -9.51 12.99 -22.76
CA GLU A 324 -10.78 12.27 -22.63
C GLU A 324 -11.97 13.13 -23.09
N GLU A 325 -12.00 14.42 -22.71
CA GLU A 325 -12.97 15.39 -23.21
C GLU A 325 -12.90 15.54 -24.74
N LEU A 326 -11.69 15.62 -25.29
CA LEU A 326 -11.49 15.69 -26.74
C LEU A 326 -12.01 14.43 -27.45
N ALA A 327 -11.79 13.25 -26.88
CA ALA A 327 -12.29 11.99 -27.42
C ALA A 327 -13.83 11.92 -27.38
N ALA A 328 -14.45 12.41 -26.29
CA ALA A 328 -15.89 12.51 -26.16
C ALA A 328 -16.50 13.46 -27.20
N LEU A 329 -15.90 14.65 -27.39
CA LEU A 329 -16.29 15.61 -28.43
C LEU A 329 -16.12 15.03 -29.84
N GLY A 330 -15.05 14.28 -30.09
CA GLY A 330 -14.82 13.58 -31.35
C GLY A 330 -15.91 12.55 -31.65
N THR A 331 -16.34 11.79 -30.65
CA THR A 331 -17.43 10.81 -30.76
C THR A 331 -18.76 11.51 -31.04
N ALA A 332 -19.10 12.53 -30.26
CA ALA A 332 -20.32 13.31 -30.45
C ALA A 332 -20.39 13.94 -31.85
N ARG A 333 -19.25 14.43 -32.37
CA ARG A 333 -19.14 14.94 -33.74
C ARG A 333 -19.40 13.84 -34.77
N ALA A 334 -18.80 12.66 -34.61
CA ALA A 334 -18.99 11.55 -35.55
C ALA A 334 -20.45 11.09 -35.63
N ASP A 335 -21.14 11.04 -34.49
CA ASP A 335 -22.57 10.70 -34.41
C ASP A 335 -23.46 11.78 -35.05
N ALA A 336 -23.13 13.05 -34.84
CA ALA A 336 -23.80 14.16 -35.51
C ALA A 336 -23.61 14.07 -37.05
N GLU A 337 -22.39 13.80 -37.52
CA GLU A 337 -22.10 13.63 -38.95
C GLU A 337 -22.85 12.43 -39.55
N LYS A 338 -22.95 11.31 -38.82
CA LYS A 338 -23.75 10.13 -39.23
C LYS A 338 -25.23 10.48 -39.36
N THR A 339 -25.77 11.23 -38.40
CA THR A 339 -27.16 11.70 -38.42
C THR A 339 -27.43 12.62 -39.61
N VAL A 340 -26.53 13.58 -39.88
CA VAL A 340 -26.61 14.47 -41.05
C VAL A 340 -26.56 13.67 -42.36
N LYS A 341 -25.65 12.69 -42.48
CA LYS A 341 -25.56 11.81 -43.67
C LYS A 341 -26.84 11.01 -43.88
N ALA A 342 -27.40 10.43 -42.81
CA ALA A 342 -28.65 9.67 -42.87
C ALA A 342 -29.84 10.55 -43.27
N ALA A 343 -29.96 11.76 -42.69
CA ALA A 343 -30.98 12.73 -43.05
C ALA A 343 -30.87 13.14 -44.52
N ARG A 344 -29.65 13.43 -45.01
CA ARG A 344 -29.39 13.76 -46.41
C ARG A 344 -29.79 12.63 -47.36
N ALA A 345 -29.41 11.39 -47.06
CA ALA A 345 -29.82 10.22 -47.84
C ALA A 345 -31.36 10.06 -47.86
N GLY A 346 -32.02 10.30 -46.72
CA GLY A 346 -33.47 10.27 -46.60
C GLY A 346 -34.18 11.36 -47.42
N ILE A 347 -33.61 12.57 -47.47
CA ILE A 347 -34.08 13.67 -48.32
C ILE A 347 -33.93 13.29 -49.79
N TYR A 348 -32.75 12.80 -50.18
CA TYR A 348 -32.46 12.43 -51.57
C TYR A 348 -33.40 11.33 -52.06
N SER A 349 -33.60 10.27 -51.28
CA SER A 349 -34.53 9.19 -51.60
C SER A 349 -35.96 9.71 -51.83
N ARG A 350 -36.42 10.68 -51.03
CA ARG A 350 -37.75 11.29 -51.17
C ARG A 350 -37.84 12.21 -52.39
N LEU A 351 -36.80 12.98 -52.67
CA LEU A 351 -36.71 13.79 -53.89
C LEU A 351 -36.75 12.91 -55.14
N TYR A 352 -35.97 11.82 -55.18
CA TYR A 352 -36.01 10.87 -56.29
C TYR A 352 -37.38 10.23 -56.50
N LYS A 353 -38.08 9.87 -55.41
CA LYS A 353 -39.48 9.40 -55.50
C LYS A 353 -40.41 10.48 -56.06
N ALA A 354 -40.26 11.74 -55.62
CA ALA A 354 -41.07 12.85 -56.11
C ALA A 354 -40.81 13.16 -57.59
N PHE A 355 -39.58 12.98 -58.08
CA PHE A 355 -39.24 13.12 -59.49
C PHE A 355 -39.89 12.03 -60.36
N ALA A 356 -40.12 10.84 -59.81
CA ALA A 356 -40.68 9.70 -60.52
C ALA A 356 -42.22 9.65 -60.56
N TRP A 357 -42.93 10.65 -60.02
CA TRP A 357 -44.40 10.70 -60.06
C TRP A 357 -44.92 10.96 -61.49
N GLU A 358 -45.92 10.18 -61.92
CA GLU A 358 -46.62 10.40 -63.20
C GLU A 358 -47.46 11.69 -63.14
N GLY A 359 -47.29 12.52 -64.17
CA GLY A 359 -47.71 13.92 -64.11
C GLY A 359 -46.72 14.68 -63.22
N ARG A 360 -45.79 15.42 -63.85
CA ARG A 360 -44.70 16.15 -63.17
C ARG A 360 -45.19 16.76 -61.84
N PRO A 361 -44.40 16.70 -60.75
CA PRO A 361 -44.81 17.31 -59.50
C PRO A 361 -45.20 18.77 -59.75
N GLU A 362 -46.35 19.21 -59.22
CA GLU A 362 -46.83 20.60 -59.35
C GLU A 362 -45.84 21.62 -58.75
N LEU A 363 -44.89 21.15 -57.94
CA LEU A 363 -43.87 21.93 -57.27
C LEU A 363 -42.61 22.12 -58.13
N THR A 364 -42.16 23.38 -58.21
CA THR A 364 -40.89 23.77 -58.85
C THR A 364 -39.66 23.31 -58.05
N ASP A 365 -38.48 23.26 -58.67
CA ASP A 365 -37.22 22.93 -57.97
C ASP A 365 -36.87 23.89 -56.83
N ALA A 366 -37.34 25.13 -56.90
CA ALA A 366 -37.20 26.09 -55.82
C ALA A 366 -38.07 25.71 -54.61
N GLU A 367 -39.26 25.15 -54.83
CA GLU A 367 -40.17 24.68 -53.78
C GLU A 367 -39.70 23.37 -53.16
N LEU A 368 -39.28 22.42 -54.00
CA LEU A 368 -38.66 21.19 -53.52
C LEU A 368 -37.36 21.49 -52.75
N GLY A 369 -36.58 22.47 -53.21
CA GLY A 369 -35.40 22.95 -52.48
C GLY A 369 -35.76 23.55 -51.12
N ARG A 370 -36.80 24.38 -51.03
CA ARG A 370 -37.27 24.92 -49.75
C ARG A 370 -37.72 23.83 -48.77
N LEU A 371 -38.47 22.82 -49.23
CA LEU A 371 -38.91 21.71 -48.39
C LEU A 371 -37.75 20.83 -47.93
N ALA A 372 -36.78 20.57 -48.82
CA ALA A 372 -35.59 19.79 -48.54
C ALA A 372 -34.49 20.58 -47.80
N GLN A 373 -34.68 21.88 -47.56
CA GLN A 373 -33.65 22.80 -47.07
C GLN A 373 -32.36 22.76 -47.91
N MET A 374 -32.53 22.73 -49.23
CA MET A 374 -31.47 22.69 -50.25
C MET A 374 -31.62 23.85 -51.25
N SER A 375 -30.53 24.23 -51.90
CA SER A 375 -30.60 25.23 -52.98
C SER A 375 -31.32 24.66 -54.20
N ARG A 376 -32.03 25.51 -54.95
CA ARG A 376 -32.65 25.15 -56.24
C ARG A 376 -31.67 24.45 -57.18
N GLN A 377 -30.43 24.95 -57.25
CA GLN A 377 -29.37 24.37 -58.08
C GLN A 377 -28.99 22.94 -57.65
N ALA A 378 -28.97 22.66 -56.35
CA ALA A 378 -28.68 21.32 -55.84
C ALA A 378 -29.81 20.32 -56.18
N VAL A 379 -31.06 20.77 -56.16
CA VAL A 379 -32.21 19.95 -56.59
C VAL A 379 -32.16 19.68 -58.10
N ASN A 380 -31.87 20.71 -58.92
CA ASN A 380 -31.72 20.54 -60.37
C ASN A 380 -30.64 19.52 -60.72
N LYS A 381 -29.46 19.61 -60.09
CA LYS A 381 -28.36 18.67 -60.29
C LYS A 381 -28.69 17.23 -59.92
N LEU A 382 -29.61 17.01 -58.96
CA LEU A 382 -30.06 15.67 -58.62
C LEU A 382 -31.06 15.11 -59.65
N ARG A 383 -31.75 15.98 -60.39
CA ARG A 383 -32.71 15.60 -61.43
C ARG A 383 -32.06 15.36 -62.79
N GLU A 384 -31.04 16.14 -63.16
CA GLU A 384 -30.30 16.06 -64.44
C GLU A 384 -30.01 14.62 -64.91
N PRO A 385 -29.43 13.71 -64.09
CA PRO A 385 -29.13 12.35 -64.54
C PRO A 385 -30.37 11.48 -64.84
N LEU A 386 -31.52 11.79 -64.23
CA LEU A 386 -32.77 11.06 -64.47
C LEU A 386 -33.45 11.53 -65.75
N ASP A 387 -33.40 12.83 -66.01
CA ASP A 387 -33.91 13.42 -67.25
C ASP A 387 -33.07 12.94 -68.45
N ASP A 388 -31.74 12.86 -68.29
CA ASP A 388 -30.83 12.31 -69.30
C ASP A 388 -31.07 10.82 -69.56
N ALA A 389 -31.33 10.02 -68.52
CA ALA A 389 -31.63 8.59 -68.65
C ALA A 389 -32.99 8.34 -69.32
N ALA A 390 -34.02 9.12 -68.97
CA ALA A 390 -35.33 9.03 -69.59
C ALA A 390 -35.28 9.43 -71.08
N ALA A 391 -34.53 10.46 -71.43
CA ALA A 391 -34.33 10.87 -72.83
C ALA A 391 -33.62 9.79 -73.65
N ALA A 392 -32.61 9.12 -73.08
CA ALA A 392 -31.90 8.02 -73.74
C ALA A 392 -32.77 6.78 -73.94
N GLU A 393 -33.62 6.40 -72.97
CA GLU A 393 -34.56 5.29 -73.11
C GLU A 393 -35.64 5.58 -74.18
N GLU A 394 -36.11 6.83 -74.27
CA GLU A 394 -37.10 7.23 -75.27
C GLU A 394 -36.51 7.26 -76.69
N GLU A 395 -35.24 7.62 -76.84
CA GLU A 395 -34.50 7.55 -78.10
C GLU A 395 -34.27 6.09 -78.54
N THR A 396 -34.01 5.19 -77.59
CA THR A 396 -33.83 3.75 -77.85
C THR A 396 -35.16 3.05 -78.17
N ALA A 397 -36.29 3.49 -77.60
CA ALA A 397 -37.63 2.96 -77.90
C ALA A 397 -38.21 3.44 -79.24
N ARG A 398 -37.64 4.51 -79.83
CA ARG A 398 -38.03 5.05 -81.14
C ARG A 398 -37.16 4.53 -82.29
N ALA A 399 -36.02 3.90 -82.00
CA ALA A 399 -35.16 3.19 -82.95
C ALA A 399 -35.61 1.73 -83.12
#